data_AF-A0A212C9G8-F1
#
_entry.id   AF-A0A212C9G8-F1
#
_cell.length_a   1.000
_cell.length_b   1.000
_cell.length_c   1.000
_cell.angle_alpha   90.00
_cell.angle_beta   90.00
_cell.angle_gamma   90.00
#
_symmetry.space_group_name_H-M   'P 1'
#
loop_
_entity.id
_entity.type
_entity.pdbx_description
1 polymer ?
#
loop_
_entity_poly.entity_id
_entity_poly.type
_entity_poly.pdbx_seq_one_letter_code
_entity_poly.pdbx_strand_id
1 'polypeptide(L)'
;MILLGHNLGGFLAAAYSLKYPSRVSHLILVEPWGFPERPDLADQERPIPVWIRALGAALTPFNPLAGLRIAGPFGLSLVQRLRPDFKRKYSSMFEDDTVTEYIYHCNVQTPSGETAFKNMTIPYGWAKRPMLQRIGKMHPDIPVSVIFGARSCIDGNSGTSIQSLRPQSYVKTIAILGAGHYVYADQPEDFNQKVKEICDTVD
;
A
#
# COMPACT_ATOMS: atom_id res chain seq x y z
N MET A 1 -7.35 6.59 19.14
CA MET A 1 -6.01 6.70 18.52
C MET A 1 -6.17 6.95 17.04
N ILE A 2 -5.29 7.75 16.44
CA ILE A 2 -5.23 7.91 14.99
C ILE A 2 -4.38 6.78 14.42
N LEU A 3 -4.91 6.04 13.43
CA LEU A 3 -4.17 4.99 12.74
C LEU A 3 -3.85 5.44 11.32
N LEU A 4 -2.57 5.53 11.00
CA LEU A 4 -2.09 5.78 9.65
C LEU A 4 -1.46 4.50 9.09
N GLY A 5 -1.86 4.12 7.88
CA GLY A 5 -1.28 2.96 7.19
C GLY A 5 -0.99 3.25 5.72
N HIS A 6 0.22 2.91 5.27
CA HIS A 6 0.61 2.96 3.86
C HIS A 6 0.46 1.59 3.19
N ASN A 7 -0.05 1.54 1.96
CA ASN A 7 -0.09 0.32 1.14
C ASN A 7 -0.76 -0.86 1.88
N LEU A 8 -0.06 -1.99 2.11
CA LEU A 8 -0.57 -3.11 2.90
C LEU A 8 -0.90 -2.69 4.35
N GLY A 9 -0.12 -1.77 4.93
CA GLY A 9 -0.39 -1.20 6.24
C GLY A 9 -1.74 -0.48 6.29
N GLY A 10 -2.16 0.17 5.19
CA GLY A 10 -3.48 0.78 5.07
C GLY A 10 -4.61 -0.26 5.14
N PHE A 11 -4.44 -1.39 4.44
CA PHE A 11 -5.37 -2.52 4.51
C PHE A 11 -5.49 -3.09 5.94
N LEU A 12 -4.35 -3.27 6.62
CA LEU A 12 -4.31 -3.77 7.99
C LEU A 12 -4.90 -2.78 9.00
N ALA A 13 -4.64 -1.48 8.84
CA ALA A 13 -5.22 -0.42 9.67
C ALA A 13 -6.75 -0.36 9.52
N ALA A 14 -7.26 -0.47 8.29
CA ALA A 14 -8.70 -0.56 8.03
C ALA A 14 -9.32 -1.83 8.64
N ALA A 15 -8.66 -2.99 8.50
CA ALA A 15 -9.11 -4.24 9.10
C ALA A 15 -9.12 -4.17 10.65
N TYR A 16 -8.12 -3.52 11.24
CA TYR A 16 -8.07 -3.28 12.69
C TYR A 16 -9.21 -2.37 13.14
N SER A 17 -9.45 -1.27 12.41
CA SER A 17 -10.53 -0.30 12.71
C SER A 17 -11.92 -0.93 12.62
N LEU A 18 -12.12 -1.86 11.67
CA LEU A 18 -13.33 -2.68 11.59
C LEU A 18 -13.53 -3.58 12.82
N LYS A 19 -12.44 -4.15 13.35
CA LYS A 19 -12.49 -5.10 14.46
C LYS A 19 -12.57 -4.44 15.83
N TYR A 20 -11.94 -3.28 16.00
CA TYR A 20 -11.80 -2.59 17.28
C TYR A 20 -12.20 -1.11 17.17
N PRO A 21 -13.47 -0.81 16.88
CA PRO A 21 -13.90 0.56 16.59
C PRO A 21 -13.70 1.52 17.76
N SER A 22 -13.83 1.06 19.00
CA SER A 22 -13.63 1.88 20.20
C SER A 22 -12.19 2.32 20.45
N ARG A 23 -11.21 1.79 19.68
CA ARG A 23 -9.79 2.13 19.84
C ARG A 23 -9.30 3.15 18.83
N VAL A 24 -10.08 3.39 17.77
CA VAL A 24 -9.69 4.22 16.62
C VAL A 24 -10.55 5.46 16.59
N SER A 25 -9.91 6.63 16.68
CA SER A 25 -10.56 7.93 16.56
C SER A 25 -10.54 8.45 15.14
N HIS A 26 -9.54 8.08 14.34
CA HIS A 26 -9.45 8.44 12.92
C HIS A 26 -8.58 7.44 12.15
N LEU A 27 -8.96 7.14 10.91
CA LEU A 27 -8.20 6.27 10.01
C LEU A 27 -7.64 7.05 8.84
N ILE A 28 -6.32 7.08 8.70
CA ILE A 28 -5.60 7.69 7.58
C ILE A 28 -5.04 6.58 6.68
N LEU A 29 -5.54 6.52 5.45
CA LEU A 29 -5.15 5.55 4.44
C LEU A 29 -4.24 6.22 3.42
N VAL A 30 -2.97 5.82 3.35
CA VAL A 30 -2.02 6.36 2.38
C VAL A 30 -1.80 5.31 1.29
N GLU A 31 -2.18 5.60 0.05
CA GLU A 31 -2.00 4.68 -1.08
C GLU A 31 -2.39 3.22 -0.76
N PRO A 32 -3.60 2.97 -0.20
CA PRO A 32 -3.91 1.68 0.40
C PRO A 32 -4.08 0.58 -0.66
N TRP A 33 -3.42 -0.56 -0.47
CA TRP A 33 -3.63 -1.74 -1.31
C TRP A 33 -4.85 -2.54 -0.87
N GLY A 34 -5.43 -3.31 -1.79
CA GLY A 34 -6.47 -4.30 -1.47
C GLY A 34 -7.85 -3.71 -1.23
N PHE A 35 -8.08 -2.46 -1.63
CA PHE A 35 -9.40 -1.83 -1.57
C PHE A 35 -10.31 -2.26 -2.71
N PRO A 36 -9.93 -2.04 -3.99
CA PRO A 36 -10.80 -2.38 -5.09
C PRO A 36 -10.98 -3.89 -5.23
N GLU A 37 -12.15 -4.26 -5.75
CA GLU A 37 -12.43 -5.63 -6.13
C GLU A 37 -11.69 -5.95 -7.42
N ARG A 38 -11.35 -7.24 -7.60
CA ARG A 38 -10.87 -7.71 -8.88
C ARG A 38 -12.01 -7.52 -9.89
N PRO A 39 -11.78 -6.83 -11.03
CA PRO A 39 -12.77 -6.76 -12.09
C PRO A 39 -13.21 -8.17 -12.49
N ASP A 40 -14.50 -8.38 -12.65
CA ASP A 40 -14.99 -9.69 -13.07
C ASP A 40 -14.42 -10.01 -14.46
N LEU A 41 -13.89 -11.22 -14.62
CA LEU A 41 -13.15 -11.60 -15.83
C LEU A 41 -14.02 -11.60 -17.10
N ALA A 42 -15.33 -11.44 -16.97
CA ALA A 42 -16.27 -11.29 -18.07
C ALA A 42 -15.94 -10.10 -18.99
N ASP A 43 -15.25 -9.06 -18.49
CA ASP A 43 -14.86 -7.89 -19.29
C ASP A 43 -13.44 -7.96 -19.90
N GLN A 44 -12.67 -9.03 -19.64
CA GLN A 44 -11.36 -9.23 -20.25
C GLN A 44 -11.19 -10.64 -20.84
N GLU A 45 -11.95 -10.93 -21.89
CA GLU A 45 -11.65 -12.02 -22.83
C GLU A 45 -10.41 -11.71 -23.68
N ARG A 46 -9.23 -11.65 -23.04
CA ARG A 46 -7.97 -11.86 -23.74
C ARG A 46 -7.34 -13.12 -23.18
N PRO A 47 -7.32 -14.25 -23.93
CA PRO A 47 -6.72 -15.47 -23.45
C PRO A 47 -5.24 -15.20 -23.18
N ILE A 48 -4.88 -15.17 -21.90
CA ILE A 48 -3.50 -14.97 -21.49
C ILE A 48 -2.70 -16.17 -22.02
N PRO A 49 -1.66 -15.94 -22.84
CA PRO A 49 -0.86 -17.01 -23.42
C PRO A 49 -0.41 -18.02 -22.37
N VAL A 50 -0.48 -19.31 -22.71
CA VAL A 50 -0.20 -20.42 -21.77
C VAL A 50 1.20 -20.30 -21.15
N TRP A 51 2.19 -19.78 -21.89
CA TRP A 51 3.53 -19.55 -21.37
C TRP A 51 3.57 -18.49 -20.25
N ILE A 52 2.74 -17.44 -20.33
CA ILE A 52 2.61 -16.43 -19.26
C ILE A 52 1.94 -17.05 -18.04
N ARG A 53 0.91 -17.87 -18.25
CA ARG A 53 0.24 -18.61 -17.15
C ARG A 53 1.20 -19.60 -16.48
N ALA A 54 2.01 -20.30 -17.26
CA ALA A 54 3.02 -21.23 -16.77
C ALA A 54 4.16 -20.52 -16.03
N LEU A 55 4.66 -19.39 -16.55
CA LEU A 55 5.66 -18.56 -15.88
C LEU A 55 5.12 -17.99 -14.56
N GLY A 56 3.88 -17.47 -14.58
CA GLY A 56 3.20 -17.00 -13.38
C GLY A 56 3.05 -18.11 -12.34
N ALA A 57 2.58 -19.30 -12.74
CA ALA A 57 2.42 -20.48 -11.88
C ALA A 57 3.76 -20.96 -11.30
N ALA A 58 4.83 -20.96 -12.10
CA ALA A 58 6.18 -21.38 -11.68
C ALA A 58 6.87 -20.36 -10.76
N LEU A 59 6.55 -19.06 -10.90
CA LEU A 59 7.02 -18.01 -9.99
C LEU A 59 6.15 -17.89 -8.74
N THR A 60 4.90 -18.38 -8.77
CA THR A 60 3.97 -18.38 -7.62
C THR A 60 4.53 -19.05 -6.36
N PRO A 61 5.23 -20.21 -6.37
CA PRO A 61 5.81 -20.78 -5.16
C PRO A 61 6.91 -19.90 -4.58
N PHE A 62 7.62 -19.12 -5.41
CA PHE A 62 8.65 -18.21 -4.95
C PHE A 62 8.03 -16.95 -4.36
N ASN A 63 8.54 -16.60 -3.21
CA ASN A 63 8.40 -15.28 -2.63
C ASN A 63 9.06 -14.27 -3.62
N PRO A 64 8.40 -13.18 -4.08
CA PRO A 64 8.98 -12.21 -5.01
C PRO A 64 10.39 -11.69 -4.62
N LEU A 65 10.74 -11.69 -3.33
CA LEU A 65 12.06 -11.30 -2.81
C LEU A 65 13.00 -12.50 -2.57
N ALA A 66 12.58 -13.72 -2.91
CA ALA A 66 13.42 -14.91 -2.83
C ALA A 66 14.67 -14.79 -3.70
N GLY A 67 14.56 -14.18 -4.89
CA GLY A 67 15.72 -13.90 -5.74
C GLY A 67 16.74 -12.98 -5.05
N LEU A 68 16.25 -11.97 -4.29
CA LEU A 68 17.11 -11.08 -3.52
C LEU A 68 17.84 -11.83 -2.40
N ARG A 69 17.17 -12.78 -1.74
CA ARG A 69 17.79 -13.63 -0.69
C ARG A 69 18.83 -14.58 -1.25
N ILE A 70 18.56 -15.19 -2.42
CA ILE A 70 19.49 -16.09 -3.11
C ILE A 70 20.77 -15.34 -3.51
N ALA A 71 20.67 -14.07 -3.91
CA ALA A 71 21.82 -13.26 -4.27
C ALA A 71 22.83 -13.04 -3.13
N GLY A 72 22.43 -13.31 -1.87
CA GLY A 72 23.32 -13.23 -0.72
C GLY A 72 24.03 -11.87 -0.63
N PRO A 73 25.37 -11.82 -0.44
CA PRO A 73 26.14 -10.58 -0.35
C PRO A 73 26.02 -9.64 -1.56
N PHE A 74 25.68 -10.15 -2.75
CA PHE A 74 25.50 -9.33 -3.95
C PHE A 74 24.12 -8.66 -4.02
N GLY A 75 23.19 -9.07 -3.15
CA GLY A 75 21.82 -8.56 -3.17
C GLY A 75 21.74 -7.05 -2.91
N LEU A 76 22.63 -6.48 -2.10
CA LEU A 76 22.67 -5.03 -1.86
C LEU A 76 22.96 -4.26 -3.16
N SER A 77 24.01 -4.66 -3.88
CA SER A 77 24.37 -4.08 -5.19
C SER A 77 23.24 -4.23 -6.21
N LEU A 78 22.50 -5.35 -6.16
CA LEU A 78 21.33 -5.58 -7.00
C LEU A 78 20.19 -4.58 -6.69
N VAL A 79 19.88 -4.33 -5.41
CA VAL A 79 18.88 -3.32 -5.02
C VAL A 79 19.30 -1.92 -5.47
N GLN A 80 20.56 -1.54 -5.24
CA GLN A 80 21.10 -0.24 -5.67
C GLN A 80 20.96 -0.03 -7.18
N ARG A 81 21.20 -1.08 -7.98
CA ARG A 81 21.09 -1.01 -9.44
C ARG A 81 19.65 -1.05 -9.96
N LEU A 82 18.78 -1.84 -9.34
CA LEU A 82 17.37 -1.97 -9.76
C LEU A 82 16.48 -0.85 -9.26
N ARG A 83 16.81 -0.23 -8.12
CA ARG A 83 16.02 0.81 -7.45
C ARG A 83 16.85 2.04 -7.06
N PRO A 84 17.55 2.69 -8.02
CA PRO A 84 18.31 3.92 -7.73
C PRO A 84 17.39 5.07 -7.29
N ASP A 85 16.09 4.97 -7.58
CA ASP A 85 15.08 5.93 -7.14
C ASP A 85 14.96 6.03 -5.62
N PHE A 86 15.24 4.95 -4.86
CA PHE A 86 15.22 4.99 -3.41
C PHE A 86 16.26 5.96 -2.87
N LYS A 87 17.51 5.86 -3.31
CA LYS A 87 18.56 6.80 -2.90
C LYS A 87 18.18 8.24 -3.24
N ARG A 88 17.65 8.47 -4.45
CA ARG A 88 17.24 9.82 -4.90
C ARG A 88 16.10 10.41 -4.06
N LYS A 89 15.10 9.61 -3.67
CA LYS A 89 13.94 10.10 -2.90
C LYS A 89 14.32 10.59 -1.51
N TYR A 90 15.36 10.02 -0.90
CA TYR A 90 15.78 10.34 0.47
C TYR A 90 17.09 11.13 0.52
N SER A 91 17.54 11.69 -0.60
CA SER A 91 18.81 12.42 -0.67
C SER A 91 18.85 13.67 0.20
N SER A 92 17.70 14.21 0.60
CA SER A 92 17.61 15.32 1.56
C SER A 92 17.85 14.91 3.01
N MET A 93 17.75 13.62 3.32
CA MET A 93 17.95 13.08 4.69
C MET A 93 19.26 12.30 4.83
N PHE A 94 19.69 11.61 3.78
CA PHE A 94 20.88 10.77 3.78
C PHE A 94 21.68 10.98 2.50
N GLU A 95 22.99 11.20 2.64
CA GLU A 95 23.91 11.35 1.49
C GLU A 95 24.53 10.00 1.05
N ASP A 96 24.42 8.98 1.90
CA ASP A 96 25.02 7.66 1.73
C ASP A 96 24.00 6.59 1.27
N ASP A 97 24.33 5.31 1.48
CA ASP A 97 23.49 4.17 1.09
C ASP A 97 22.57 3.67 2.21
N THR A 98 22.46 4.38 3.35
CA THR A 98 21.70 3.98 4.55
C THR A 98 20.30 3.45 4.20
N VAL A 99 19.56 4.16 3.35
CA VAL A 99 18.18 3.77 2.98
C VAL A 99 18.16 2.47 2.19
N THR A 100 19.11 2.29 1.27
CA THR A 100 19.15 1.09 0.42
C THR A 100 19.61 -0.11 1.22
N GLU A 101 20.58 0.06 2.12
CA GLU A 101 21.02 -0.95 3.08
C GLU A 101 19.90 -1.36 4.03
N TYR A 102 19.17 -0.39 4.60
CA TYR A 102 18.01 -0.63 5.45
C TYR A 102 16.96 -1.47 4.72
N ILE A 103 16.55 -1.05 3.51
CA ILE A 103 15.57 -1.78 2.71
C ILE A 103 16.07 -3.20 2.39
N TYR A 104 17.33 -3.35 1.99
CA TYR A 104 17.91 -4.66 1.71
C TYR A 104 17.87 -5.57 2.94
N HIS A 105 18.38 -5.11 4.08
CA HIS A 105 18.46 -5.90 5.31
C HIS A 105 17.09 -6.24 5.92
N CYS A 106 16.09 -5.37 5.78
CA CYS A 106 14.71 -5.72 6.13
C CYS A 106 14.14 -6.84 5.26
N ASN A 107 14.48 -6.85 3.97
CA ASN A 107 13.87 -7.76 3.00
C ASN A 107 14.57 -9.11 2.90
N VAL A 108 15.86 -9.23 3.26
CA VAL A 108 16.57 -10.52 3.24
C VAL A 108 16.33 -11.40 4.47
N GLN A 109 15.67 -10.88 5.50
CA GLN A 109 15.27 -11.64 6.69
C GLN A 109 14.22 -12.71 6.38
N THR A 110 13.83 -13.48 7.40
CA THR A 110 12.75 -14.48 7.33
C THR A 110 11.48 -13.84 6.76
N PRO A 111 10.89 -14.39 5.68
CA PRO A 111 9.86 -13.73 4.88
C PRO A 111 8.45 -13.75 5.50
N SER A 112 8.30 -13.41 6.77
CA SER A 112 7.00 -13.48 7.45
C SER A 112 5.95 -12.56 6.80
N GLY A 113 6.30 -11.29 6.57
CA GLY A 113 5.43 -10.31 5.92
C GLY A 113 5.08 -10.67 4.48
N GLU A 114 6.05 -11.18 3.73
CA GLU A 114 5.86 -11.61 2.33
C GLU A 114 4.96 -12.84 2.24
N THR A 115 5.17 -13.82 3.12
CA THR A 115 4.32 -15.01 3.24
C THR A 115 2.89 -14.63 3.62
N ALA A 116 2.73 -13.70 4.57
CA ALA A 116 1.43 -13.18 4.96
C ALA A 116 0.75 -12.45 3.78
N PHE A 117 1.46 -11.57 3.09
CA PHE A 117 0.93 -10.85 1.93
C PHE A 117 0.46 -11.80 0.84
N LYS A 118 1.29 -12.79 0.48
CA LYS A 118 0.95 -13.84 -0.46
C LYS A 118 -0.34 -14.57 -0.09
N ASN A 119 -0.50 -14.95 1.18
CA ASN A 119 -1.70 -15.61 1.69
C ASN A 119 -2.96 -14.71 1.68
N MET A 120 -2.78 -13.39 1.65
CA MET A 120 -3.87 -12.41 1.53
C MET A 120 -4.17 -12.04 0.07
N THR A 121 -3.37 -12.51 -0.88
CA THR A 121 -3.52 -12.20 -2.32
C THR A 121 -4.13 -13.36 -3.10
N ILE A 122 -4.82 -13.02 -4.18
CA ILE A 122 -5.18 -13.92 -5.28
C ILE A 122 -4.33 -13.53 -6.51
N PRO A 123 -4.37 -14.27 -7.64
CA PRO A 123 -3.55 -13.98 -8.81
C PRO A 123 -3.59 -12.50 -9.24
N TYR A 124 -2.47 -12.01 -9.76
CA TYR A 124 -2.22 -10.60 -10.13
C TYR A 124 -2.17 -9.62 -8.96
N GLY A 125 -2.01 -10.10 -7.73
CA GLY A 125 -1.81 -9.25 -6.55
C GLY A 125 -3.09 -8.59 -6.06
N TRP A 126 -4.26 -9.09 -6.46
CA TRP A 126 -5.55 -8.64 -5.92
C TRP A 126 -5.76 -9.17 -4.50
N ALA A 127 -6.47 -8.44 -3.65
CA ALA A 127 -6.80 -8.92 -2.32
C ALA A 127 -7.82 -10.06 -2.38
N LYS A 128 -7.57 -11.15 -1.66
CA LYS A 128 -8.51 -12.27 -1.48
C LYS A 128 -9.83 -11.83 -0.84
N ARG A 129 -9.75 -10.80 -0.01
CA ARG A 129 -10.90 -10.14 0.61
C ARG A 129 -10.73 -8.65 0.36
N PRO A 130 -11.35 -8.06 -0.67
CA PRO A 130 -11.27 -6.63 -0.92
C PRO A 130 -11.81 -5.81 0.26
N MET A 131 -11.27 -4.62 0.50
CA MET A 131 -11.72 -3.77 1.60
C MET A 131 -13.01 -3.02 1.27
N LEU A 132 -13.26 -2.65 0.01
CA LEU A 132 -14.50 -1.97 -0.37
C LEU A 132 -15.76 -2.78 -0.01
N GLN A 133 -15.74 -4.12 -0.12
CA GLN A 133 -16.84 -4.99 0.32
C GLN A 133 -17.16 -4.93 1.82
N ARG A 134 -16.29 -4.33 2.63
CA ARG A 134 -16.34 -4.40 4.10
C ARG A 134 -16.27 -3.02 4.75
N ILE A 135 -15.74 -2.01 4.07
CA ILE A 135 -15.50 -0.68 4.64
C ILE A 135 -16.80 0.01 5.11
N GLY A 136 -17.93 -0.26 4.44
CA GLY A 136 -19.25 0.24 4.86
C GLY A 136 -19.72 -0.29 6.24
N LYS A 137 -19.13 -1.38 6.74
CA LYS A 137 -19.44 -1.96 8.06
C LYS A 137 -18.64 -1.34 9.20
N MET A 138 -17.68 -0.47 8.90
CA MET A 138 -16.90 0.24 9.91
C MET A 138 -17.82 1.20 10.67
N HIS A 139 -17.58 1.37 11.97
CA HIS A 139 -18.42 2.24 12.81
C HIS A 139 -18.58 3.64 12.18
N PRO A 140 -19.80 4.21 12.11
CA PRO A 140 -20.04 5.46 11.39
C PRO A 140 -19.21 6.64 11.89
N ASP A 141 -18.95 6.69 13.19
CA ASP A 141 -18.21 7.77 13.84
C ASP A 141 -16.70 7.74 13.56
N ILE A 142 -16.16 6.68 12.95
CA ILE A 142 -14.74 6.63 12.58
C ILE A 142 -14.56 7.40 11.26
N PRO A 143 -13.93 8.57 11.27
CA PRO A 143 -13.64 9.32 10.05
C PRO A 143 -12.53 8.63 9.27
N VAL A 144 -12.57 8.75 7.94
CA VAL A 144 -11.56 8.17 7.05
C VAL A 144 -10.96 9.25 6.16
N SER A 145 -9.64 9.42 6.21
CA SER A 145 -8.91 10.25 5.26
C SER A 145 -8.09 9.37 4.33
N VAL A 146 -8.23 9.57 3.02
CA VAL A 146 -7.49 8.85 1.99
C VAL A 146 -6.51 9.82 1.36
N ILE A 147 -5.21 9.51 1.45
CA ILE A 147 -4.12 10.29 0.86
C ILE A 147 -3.52 9.48 -0.29
N PHE A 148 -3.39 10.09 -1.47
CA PHE A 148 -2.74 9.47 -2.62
C PHE A 148 -1.84 10.46 -3.37
N GLY A 149 -0.86 9.94 -4.10
CA GLY A 149 -0.02 10.73 -4.99
C GLY A 149 -0.73 10.97 -6.32
N ALA A 150 -0.73 12.21 -6.81
CA ALA A 150 -1.42 12.58 -8.05
C ALA A 150 -0.88 11.86 -9.30
N ARG A 151 0.34 11.29 -9.24
CA ARG A 151 0.96 10.49 -10.31
C ARG A 151 0.89 8.99 -10.04
N SER A 152 0.23 8.56 -8.96
CA SER A 152 0.16 7.14 -8.62
C SER A 152 -0.74 6.37 -9.58
N CYS A 153 -0.36 5.13 -9.85
CA CYS A 153 -1.18 4.16 -10.58
C CYS A 153 -2.19 3.44 -9.67
N ILE A 154 -2.12 3.66 -8.35
CA ILE A 154 -3.12 3.15 -7.43
C ILE A 154 -4.39 3.98 -7.59
N ASP A 155 -5.50 3.27 -7.78
CA ASP A 155 -6.81 3.80 -8.09
C ASP A 155 -7.23 4.96 -7.15
N GLY A 156 -7.12 6.19 -7.65
CA GLY A 156 -7.59 7.40 -6.97
C GLY A 156 -9.10 7.39 -6.71
N ASN A 157 -9.87 6.50 -7.34
CA ASN A 157 -11.31 6.38 -7.12
C ASN A 157 -11.66 5.63 -5.83
N SER A 158 -10.71 4.94 -5.19
CA SER A 158 -10.97 4.25 -3.92
C SER A 158 -11.56 5.19 -2.87
N GLY A 159 -11.11 6.46 -2.81
CA GLY A 159 -11.69 7.47 -1.93
C GLY A 159 -13.17 7.76 -2.20
N THR A 160 -13.52 7.93 -3.48
CA THR A 160 -14.92 8.13 -3.92
C THR A 160 -15.78 6.92 -3.60
N SER A 161 -15.29 5.70 -3.87
CA SER A 161 -16.00 4.47 -3.53
C SER A 161 -16.21 4.32 -2.02
N ILE A 162 -15.21 4.66 -1.19
CA ILE A 162 -15.35 4.65 0.27
C ILE A 162 -16.42 5.64 0.72
N GLN A 163 -16.43 6.86 0.16
CA GLN A 163 -17.45 7.88 0.48
C GLN A 163 -18.86 7.40 0.14
N SER A 164 -19.06 6.77 -1.03
CA SER A 164 -20.36 6.22 -1.42
C SER A 164 -20.83 5.09 -0.51
N LEU A 165 -19.90 4.28 0.01
CA LEU A 165 -20.20 3.17 0.93
C LEU A 165 -20.35 3.61 2.40
N ARG A 166 -19.97 4.85 2.72
CA ARG A 166 -20.07 5.43 4.08
C ARG A 166 -20.75 6.80 4.02
N PRO A 167 -22.00 6.91 3.55
CA PRO A 167 -22.66 8.19 3.30
C PRO A 167 -22.93 9.03 4.56
N GLN A 168 -22.96 8.39 5.74
CA GLN A 168 -23.19 9.04 7.04
C GLN A 168 -21.89 9.29 7.81
N SER A 169 -20.73 8.98 7.24
CA SER A 169 -19.44 9.16 7.88
C SER A 169 -18.63 10.21 7.14
N TYR A 170 -17.73 10.87 7.88
CA TYR A 170 -16.72 11.71 7.28
C TYR A 170 -15.74 10.87 6.46
N VAL A 171 -15.66 11.14 5.16
CA VAL A 171 -14.61 10.61 4.30
C VAL A 171 -14.00 11.79 3.53
N LYS A 172 -12.68 11.91 3.57
CA LYS A 172 -11.95 12.96 2.83
C LYS A 172 -10.86 12.36 1.98
N THR A 173 -10.83 12.75 0.72
CA THR A 173 -9.83 12.32 -0.23
C THR A 173 -8.86 13.47 -0.51
N ILE A 174 -7.56 13.21 -0.44
CA ILE A 174 -6.49 14.20 -0.53
C ILE A 174 -5.46 13.71 -1.55
N ALA A 175 -5.29 14.48 -2.62
CA ALA A 175 -4.24 14.24 -3.60
C ALA A 175 -3.00 15.10 -3.27
N ILE A 176 -1.82 14.48 -3.22
CA ILE A 176 -0.55 15.19 -3.09
C ILE A 176 0.04 15.36 -4.50
N LEU A 177 0.14 16.62 -4.92
CA LEU A 177 0.65 16.98 -6.24
C LEU A 177 2.13 16.66 -6.33
N GLY A 178 2.60 16.16 -7.47
CA GLY A 178 4.01 15.81 -7.66
C GLY A 178 4.43 14.46 -7.08
N ALA A 179 3.61 13.84 -6.24
CA ALA A 179 3.90 12.54 -5.63
C ALA A 179 3.39 11.34 -6.45
N GLY A 180 4.13 10.23 -6.37
CA GLY A 180 3.69 8.89 -6.79
C GLY A 180 3.30 8.03 -5.59
N HIS A 181 3.55 6.72 -5.67
CA HIS A 181 3.14 5.76 -4.64
C HIS A 181 3.78 5.95 -3.26
N TYR A 182 4.99 6.52 -3.19
CA TYR A 182 5.69 6.79 -1.93
C TYR A 182 5.51 8.25 -1.56
N VAL A 183 4.26 8.63 -1.27
CA VAL A 183 3.85 10.05 -1.12
C VAL A 183 4.72 10.80 -0.12
N TYR A 184 4.99 10.18 1.03
CA TYR A 184 5.84 10.71 2.10
C TYR A 184 7.31 10.89 1.71
N ALA A 185 7.78 10.20 0.67
CA ALA A 185 9.16 10.31 0.19
C ALA A 185 9.26 11.22 -1.05
N ASP A 186 8.20 11.32 -1.84
CA ASP A 186 8.16 12.18 -3.03
C ASP A 186 7.91 13.65 -2.69
N GLN A 187 7.06 13.91 -1.69
CA GLN A 187 6.66 15.25 -1.25
C GLN A 187 6.50 15.26 0.28
N PRO A 188 7.60 15.16 1.04
CA PRO A 188 7.56 14.98 2.49
C PRO A 188 6.90 16.17 3.21
N GLU A 189 7.17 17.41 2.79
CA GLU A 189 6.63 18.62 3.42
C GLU A 189 5.10 18.67 3.29
N ASP A 190 4.58 18.54 2.07
CA ASP A 190 3.15 18.55 1.79
C ASP A 190 2.43 17.38 2.46
N PHE A 191 3.02 16.18 2.41
CA PHE A 191 2.46 15.00 3.08
C PHE A 191 2.36 15.21 4.58
N ASN A 192 3.45 15.64 5.22
CA ASN A 192 3.49 15.86 6.67
C ASN A 192 2.53 16.95 7.10
N GLN A 193 2.43 18.04 6.32
CA GLN A 193 1.48 19.12 6.60
C GLN A 193 0.04 18.60 6.56
N LYS A 194 -0.33 17.78 5.56
CA LYS A 194 -1.67 17.20 5.46
C LYS A 194 -1.97 16.21 6.59
N VAL A 195 -0.99 15.40 7.00
CA VAL A 195 -1.16 14.51 8.15
C VAL A 195 -1.38 15.31 9.44
N LYS A 196 -0.60 16.36 9.67
CA LYS A 196 -0.78 17.26 10.84
C LYS A 196 -2.15 17.91 10.85
N GLU A 197 -2.58 18.50 9.73
CA GLU A 197 -3.92 19.08 9.58
C GLU A 197 -5.02 18.08 9.95
N ILE A 198 -4.90 16.80 9.56
CA ILE A 198 -5.86 15.77 9.96
C ILE A 198 -5.79 15.50 11.46
N CYS A 199 -4.58 15.33 12.00
CA CYS A 199 -4.39 15.06 13.42
C CYS A 199 -4.97 16.17 14.30
N ASP A 200 -4.85 17.43 13.89
CA ASP A 200 -5.38 18.59 14.61
C ASP A 200 -6.92 18.66 14.58
N THR A 201 -7.59 17.86 13.73
CA THR A 201 -9.06 17.75 13.70
C THR A 201 -9.63 16.68 14.65
N VAL A 202 -8.77 15.90 15.30
CA VAL A 202 -9.16 14.78 16.15
C VAL A 202 -8.90 15.15 17.60
N ASP A 203 -9.97 15.40 18.36
CA ASP A 203 -9.93 15.67 19.80
C ASP A 203 -9.44 14.46 20.62
#